data_AF-A0A060KYY4-F1
#
_entry.id   AF-A0A060KYY4-F1
#
_cell.length_a   1.000
_cell.length_b   1.000
_cell.length_c   1.000
_cell.angle_alpha   90.00
_cell.angle_beta   90.00
_cell.angle_gamma   90.00
#
_symmetry.space_group_name_H-M   'P 1'
#
loop_
_entity.id
_entity.type
_entity.pdbx_description
1 polymer ?
#
loop_
_entity_poly.entity_id
_entity_poly.type
_entity_poly.pdbx_seq_one_letter_code
_entity_poly.pdbx_strand_id
1 'polypeptide(L)'
;AGPVVVHCSAGIGRTGTFIVIDILIDIIREKGVDCDIDVPKTIQMVRSQRSGMVQTEAQYRFIYMAVQHYIETLQRRIEEEQKSKRKGHEYTNIKYSLTDQTSGDQSPLPPCTPTPSCAEMREDNARVYENVGLMQQQKSFR
;
A
#
# COMPACT_ATOMS: atom_id res chain seq x y z
N ALA A 1 -6.07 -21.46 14.63
CA ALA A 1 -4.68 -20.93 14.67
C ALA A 1 -4.31 -20.69 16.13
N GLY A 2 -3.03 -20.85 16.50
CA GLY A 2 -2.52 -20.64 17.86
C GLY A 2 -1.73 -19.32 18.03
N PRO A 3 -1.31 -18.97 19.26
CA PRO A 3 -0.55 -17.75 19.53
C PRO A 3 0.88 -17.81 18.94
N VAL A 4 1.43 -16.65 18.56
CA VAL A 4 2.80 -16.53 18.07
C VAL A 4 3.78 -16.59 19.25
N VAL A 5 4.82 -17.42 19.13
CA VAL A 5 5.88 -17.54 20.14
C VAL A 5 7.03 -16.57 19.83
N VAL A 6 7.32 -15.65 20.74
CA VAL A 6 8.43 -14.70 20.65
C VAL A 6 9.40 -14.95 21.81
N HIS A 7 10.68 -15.14 21.54
CA HIS A 7 11.69 -15.33 22.58
C HIS A 7 13.00 -14.60 22.27
N CYS A 8 13.82 -14.44 23.30
CA CYS A 8 15.22 -14.03 23.15
C CYS A 8 16.07 -14.96 24.02
N SER A 9 16.94 -14.42 24.88
CA SER A 9 17.66 -15.22 25.89
C SER A 9 16.81 -15.35 27.17
N ALA A 10 16.54 -14.24 27.87
CA ALA A 10 15.70 -14.22 29.07
C ALA A 10 14.19 -14.02 28.77
N GLY A 11 13.85 -13.65 27.54
CA GLY A 11 12.46 -13.47 27.09
C GLY A 11 11.75 -12.22 27.62
N ILE A 12 12.49 -11.18 28.05
CA ILE A 12 11.87 -9.94 28.60
C ILE A 12 12.33 -8.64 27.93
N GLY A 13 13.60 -8.54 27.49
CA GLY A 13 14.13 -7.33 26.84
C GLY A 13 13.63 -7.19 25.40
N ARG A 14 14.39 -7.75 24.45
CA ARG A 14 14.06 -7.74 23.00
C ARG A 14 12.66 -8.30 22.72
N THR A 15 12.26 -9.35 23.44
CA THR A 15 10.91 -9.94 23.34
C THR A 15 9.82 -8.95 23.70
N GLY A 16 9.94 -8.26 24.84
CA GLY A 16 8.98 -7.23 25.24
C GLY A 16 8.96 -6.06 24.25
N THR A 17 10.13 -5.62 23.77
CA THR A 17 10.23 -4.55 22.77
C THR A 17 9.49 -4.91 21.49
N PHE A 18 9.71 -6.12 20.97
CA PHE A 18 9.06 -6.59 19.74
C PHE A 18 7.54 -6.70 19.92
N ILE A 19 7.08 -7.32 21.00
CA ILE A 19 5.64 -7.48 21.29
C ILE A 19 4.94 -6.12 21.44
N VAL A 20 5.57 -5.16 22.12
CA VAL A 20 4.97 -3.82 22.27
C VAL A 20 4.85 -3.12 20.91
N ILE A 21 5.88 -3.18 20.06
CA ILE A 21 5.82 -2.59 18.71
C ILE A 21 4.70 -3.24 17.90
N ASP A 22 4.58 -4.57 17.96
CA ASP A 22 3.54 -5.33 17.25
C ASP A 22 2.12 -4.90 17.67
N ILE A 23 1.86 -4.83 18.99
CA ILE A 23 0.58 -4.35 19.55
C ILE A 23 0.27 -2.93 19.06
N LEU A 24 1.24 -2.02 19.10
CA LEU A 24 1.04 -0.63 18.69
C LEU A 24 0.77 -0.51 17.19
N ILE A 25 1.48 -1.29 16.37
CA ILE A 25 1.23 -1.35 14.92
C ILE A 25 -0.18 -1.86 14.65
N ASP A 26 -0.65 -2.89 15.33
CA ASP A 26 -2.00 -3.40 15.15
C ASP A 26 -3.07 -2.39 15.55
N ILE A 27 -2.85 -1.63 16.63
CA ILE A 27 -3.73 -0.50 17.00
C ILE A 27 -3.80 0.54 15.87
N ILE A 28 -2.67 0.90 15.27
CA ILE A 28 -2.61 1.86 14.16
C ILE A 28 -3.31 1.31 12.92
N ARG A 29 -3.15 0.02 12.64
CA ARG A 29 -3.81 -0.64 11.49
C ARG A 29 -5.32 -0.68 11.65
N GLU A 30 -5.81 -0.87 12.87
CA GLU A 30 -7.25 -0.92 13.17
C GLU A 30 -7.88 0.48 13.23
N LYS A 31 -7.22 1.44 13.88
CA LYS A 31 -7.80 2.77 14.15
C LYS A 31 -7.36 3.86 13.17
N GLY A 32 -6.31 3.64 12.39
CA GLY A 32 -5.72 4.61 11.47
C GLY A 32 -4.51 5.36 12.05
N VAL A 33 -3.87 6.16 11.19
CA VAL A 33 -2.63 6.90 11.51
C VAL A 33 -2.83 8.02 12.53
N ASP A 34 -4.04 8.56 12.64
CA ASP A 34 -4.38 9.69 13.53
C ASP A 34 -4.83 9.25 14.93
N CYS A 35 -4.61 7.98 15.30
CA CYS A 35 -5.03 7.47 16.59
C CYS A 35 -4.09 7.87 17.74
N ASP A 36 -4.63 7.94 18.95
CA ASP A 36 -3.84 8.19 20.16
C ASP A 36 -3.02 6.97 20.56
N ILE A 37 -1.70 7.15 20.69
CA ILE A 37 -0.74 6.09 21.01
C ILE A 37 -0.09 6.39 22.37
N ASP A 38 -0.32 5.49 23.33
CA ASP A 38 0.28 5.55 24.66
C ASP A 38 1.29 4.39 24.85
N VAL A 39 2.54 4.67 24.53
CA VAL A 39 3.65 3.72 24.69
C VAL A 39 3.88 3.32 26.15
N PRO A 40 3.97 4.25 27.14
CA PRO A 40 4.13 3.89 28.55
C PRO A 40 3.04 2.93 29.04
N LYS A 41 1.77 3.21 28.73
CA LYS A 41 0.64 2.38 29.12
C LYS A 41 0.72 0.99 28.51
N THR A 42 1.10 0.89 27.24
CA THR A 42 1.26 -0.40 26.56
C THR A 42 2.40 -1.21 27.18
N ILE A 43 3.51 -0.56 27.55
CA ILE A 43 4.62 -1.22 28.25
C ILE A 43 4.19 -1.70 29.64
N GLN A 44 3.46 -0.87 30.40
CA GLN A 44 2.91 -1.26 31.70
C GLN A 44 1.95 -2.46 31.57
N MET A 45 1.12 -2.49 30.53
CA MET A 45 0.23 -3.61 30.23
C MET A 45 0.99 -4.91 29.94
N VAL A 46 2.07 -4.90 29.15
CA VAL A 46 2.83 -6.14 28.93
C VAL A 46 3.64 -6.56 30.17
N ARG A 47 4.05 -5.59 31.00
CA ARG A 47 4.74 -5.85 32.27
C ARG A 47 3.84 -6.48 33.32
N SER A 48 2.53 -6.24 33.28
CA SER A 48 1.57 -6.90 34.18
C SER A 48 1.37 -8.38 33.84
N GLN A 49 1.59 -8.76 32.58
CA GLN A 49 1.52 -10.16 32.13
C GLN A 49 2.85 -10.92 32.35
N ARG A 50 3.99 -10.26 32.13
CA ARG A 50 5.32 -10.80 32.42
C ARG A 50 6.21 -9.68 32.95
N SER A 51 6.71 -9.83 34.18
CA SER A 51 7.55 -8.82 34.80
C SER A 51 8.85 -8.58 34.02
N GLY A 52 9.34 -7.34 34.04
CA GLY A 52 10.62 -6.97 33.42
C GLY A 52 10.59 -6.82 31.90
N MET A 53 9.42 -6.84 31.26
CA MET A 53 9.29 -6.57 29.82
C MET A 53 9.83 -5.18 29.46
N VAL A 54 10.65 -5.08 28.41
CA VAL A 54 11.40 -3.87 27.99
C VAL A 54 12.33 -3.40 29.11
N GLN A 55 13.62 -3.75 29.03
CA GLN A 55 14.56 -3.56 30.15
C GLN A 55 15.32 -2.24 30.12
N THR A 56 15.77 -1.81 28.94
CA THR A 56 16.72 -0.70 28.82
C THR A 56 16.06 0.53 28.23
N GLU A 57 16.61 1.69 28.56
CA GLU A 57 16.18 2.97 27.99
C GLU A 57 16.34 2.98 26.45
N ALA A 58 17.39 2.36 25.93
CA ALA A 58 17.58 2.22 24.49
C ALA A 58 16.43 1.44 23.82
N GLN A 59 15.93 0.37 24.45
CA GLN A 59 14.77 -0.38 23.97
C GLN A 59 13.50 0.48 24.02
N TYR A 60 13.32 1.24 25.10
CA TYR A 60 12.20 2.18 25.24
C TYR A 60 12.19 3.22 24.11
N ARG A 61 13.32 3.90 23.88
CA ARG A 61 13.49 4.85 22.77
C ARG A 61 13.24 4.19 21.41
N PHE A 62 13.74 2.97 21.23
CA PHE A 62 13.58 2.24 19.98
C PHE A 62 12.11 1.98 19.64
N ILE A 63 11.24 1.75 20.62
CA ILE A 63 9.80 1.58 20.40
C ILE A 63 9.21 2.83 19.73
N TYR A 64 9.52 4.02 20.25
CA TYR A 64 9.07 5.28 19.66
C TYR A 64 9.58 5.46 18.24
N MET A 65 10.88 5.23 18.03
CA MET A 65 11.48 5.36 16.69
C MET A 65 10.84 4.40 15.67
N ALA A 66 10.61 3.15 16.06
CA ALA A 66 10.00 2.15 15.20
C ALA A 66 8.55 2.49 14.84
N VAL A 67 7.76 2.90 15.83
CA VAL A 67 6.35 3.29 15.63
C VAL A 67 6.24 4.55 14.78
N GLN A 68 7.06 5.57 15.06
CA GLN A 68 7.10 6.78 14.25
C GLN A 68 7.45 6.48 12.80
N HIS A 69 8.51 5.70 12.56
CA HIS A 69 8.92 5.31 11.21
C HIS A 69 7.82 4.52 10.49
N TYR A 70 7.08 3.68 11.21
CA TYR A 70 5.94 2.94 10.66
C TYR A 70 4.83 3.90 10.19
N ILE A 71 4.44 4.86 11.04
CA ILE A 71 3.41 5.86 10.72
C ILE A 71 3.82 6.70 9.51
N GLU A 72 5.05 7.23 9.50
CA GLU A 72 5.57 8.03 8.38
C GLU A 72 5.55 7.24 7.06
N THR A 73 5.94 5.96 7.12
CA THR A 73 5.92 5.08 5.95
C THR A 73 4.49 4.80 5.47
N LEU A 74 3.56 4.59 6.39
CA LEU A 74 2.16 4.33 6.08
C LEU A 74 1.48 5.57 5.49
N GLN A 75 1.69 6.73 6.09
CA GLN A 75 1.13 8.00 5.63
C GLN A 75 1.61 8.34 4.20
N ARG A 76 2.92 8.19 3.92
CA ARG A 76 3.46 8.39 2.57
C ARG A 76 2.78 7.50 1.53
N ARG A 77 2.54 6.22 1.85
CA ARG A 77 1.85 5.28 0.94
C ARG A 77 0.41 5.72 0.67
N ILE A 78 -0.30 6.17 1.70
CA ILE A 78 -1.67 6.68 1.57
C ILE A 78 -1.70 7.90 0.65
N GLU A 79 -0.79 8.87 0.86
CA GLU A 79 -0.72 10.08 0.05
C GLU A 79 -0.40 9.80 -1.42
N GLU A 80 0.52 8.89 -1.70
CA GLU A 80 0.87 8.45 -3.06
C GLU A 80 -0.32 7.82 -3.79
N GLU A 81 -1.08 6.97 -3.10
CA GLU A 81 -2.28 6.33 -3.66
C GLU A 81 -3.37 7.38 -3.97
N GLN A 82 -3.59 8.35 -3.07
CA GLN A 82 -4.55 9.43 -3.28
C GLN A 82 -4.14 10.33 -4.46
N LYS A 83 -2.84 10.66 -4.57
CA LYS A 83 -2.30 11.43 -5.70
C LYS A 83 -2.46 10.69 -7.03
N SER A 84 -2.23 9.37 -7.05
CA SER A 84 -2.43 8.53 -8.23
C SER A 84 -3.89 8.55 -8.70
N LYS A 85 -4.84 8.36 -7.76
CA LYS A 85 -6.28 8.39 -8.07
C LYS A 85 -6.76 9.73 -8.62
N ARG A 86 -6.29 10.85 -8.04
CA ARG A 86 -6.63 12.20 -8.52
C ARG A 86 -6.12 12.46 -9.94
N LYS A 87 -4.91 11.99 -10.27
CA LYS A 87 -4.33 12.13 -11.61
C LYS A 87 -5.00 11.25 -12.66
N GLY A 88 -5.54 10.09 -12.28
CA GLY A 88 -6.24 9.18 -13.20
C GLY A 88 -7.60 9.68 -13.71
N HIS A 89 -8.23 10.65 -13.04
CA HIS A 89 -9.49 11.25 -13.50
C HIS A 89 -9.30 12.40 -14.50
N GLU A 90 -8.07 12.84 -14.75
CA GLU A 90 -7.76 13.97 -15.61
C GLU A 90 -7.42 13.50 -17.04
N TYR A 91 -8.30 12.68 -17.63
CA TYR A 91 -8.34 12.41 -19.07
C TYR A 91 -9.63 12.99 -19.67
N THR A 92 -9.74 14.33 -19.70
CA THR A 92 -10.86 15.07 -20.33
C THR A 92 -10.59 15.40 -21.80
N ASN A 93 -9.54 14.84 -22.39
CA ASN A 93 -9.07 15.11 -23.74
C ASN A 93 -9.93 14.51 -24.87
N ILE A 94 -11.13 13.99 -24.58
CA ILE A 94 -12.13 13.66 -25.59
C ILE A 94 -13.40 14.48 -25.33
N LYS A 95 -13.40 15.71 -25.85
CA LYS A 95 -14.61 16.51 -25.93
C LYS A 95 -15.37 16.08 -27.18
N TYR A 96 -16.31 15.14 -27.06
CA TYR A 96 -17.35 14.99 -28.07
C TYR A 96 -18.25 16.22 -27.97
N SER A 97 -17.97 17.24 -28.78
CA SER A 97 -18.95 18.30 -29.03
C SER A 97 -20.10 17.68 -29.81
N LEU A 98 -21.22 17.48 -29.12
CA LEU A 98 -22.52 17.25 -29.76
C LEU A 98 -22.95 18.56 -30.45
N THR A 99 -22.34 18.83 -31.59
CA THR A 99 -22.89 19.72 -32.61
C THR A 99 -22.81 18.96 -33.90
N ASP A 100 -23.88 18.24 -34.24
CA ASP A 100 -24.24 18.19 -35.64
C ASP A 100 -25.76 18.04 -35.79
N GLN A 101 -26.41 19.18 -36.03
CA GLN A 101 -27.59 19.21 -36.85
C GLN A 101 -27.12 19.52 -38.28
N THR A 102 -27.56 18.67 -39.20
CA THR A 102 -27.66 18.88 -40.65
C THR A 102 -26.43 18.62 -41.53
N SER A 103 -26.62 17.63 -42.40
CA SER A 103 -26.11 17.53 -43.78
C SER A 103 -24.72 16.92 -43.92
N GLY A 104 -24.64 15.86 -44.74
CA GLY A 104 -23.48 15.00 -44.85
C GLY A 104 -22.25 15.65 -45.45
N ASP A 105 -21.08 15.20 -44.99
CA ASP A 105 -20.03 14.66 -45.85
C ASP A 105 -19.00 13.88 -45.01
N GLN A 106 -18.24 13.02 -45.68
CA GLN A 106 -17.44 11.91 -45.18
C GLN A 106 -16.48 12.20 -44.00
N SER A 107 -16.44 11.28 -43.02
CA SER A 107 -15.29 11.08 -42.11
C SER A 107 -14.49 9.83 -42.53
N PRO A 108 -13.15 9.85 -42.50
CA PRO A 108 -12.33 8.70 -42.86
C PRO A 108 -12.14 7.79 -41.64
N LEU A 109 -12.88 6.67 -41.60
CA LEU A 109 -12.56 5.56 -40.70
C LEU A 109 -11.37 4.76 -41.26
N PRO A 110 -10.45 4.25 -40.42
CA PRO A 110 -9.47 3.27 -40.84
C PRO A 110 -10.16 1.92 -41.16
N PRO A 111 -9.60 1.08 -42.06
CA PRO A 111 -10.30 -0.09 -42.56
C PRO A 111 -10.40 -1.20 -41.50
N CYS A 112 -11.62 -1.61 -41.15
CA CYS A 112 -11.86 -2.86 -40.44
C CYS A 112 -11.71 -4.02 -41.42
N THR A 113 -10.75 -4.92 -41.17
CA THR A 113 -10.68 -6.22 -41.85
C THR A 113 -11.74 -7.17 -41.28
N PRO A 114 -12.39 -8.00 -42.11
CA PRO A 114 -13.49 -8.85 -41.67
C PRO A 114 -12.97 -10.09 -40.95
N THR A 115 -13.49 -10.37 -39.76
CA THR A 115 -13.46 -11.73 -39.19
C THR A 115 -14.66 -12.53 -39.69
N PRO A 116 -14.50 -13.83 -40.01
CA PRO A 116 -15.63 -14.68 -40.29
C PRO A 116 -16.30 -15.18 -39.00
N SER A 117 -17.62 -15.25 -39.09
CA SER A 117 -18.63 -15.81 -38.20
C SER A 117 -18.25 -17.09 -37.43
N CYS A 118 -18.58 -17.17 -36.13
CA CYS A 118 -19.63 -18.04 -35.57
C CYS A 118 -19.51 -18.23 -34.04
N ALA A 119 -20.69 -18.28 -33.42
CA ALA A 119 -21.07 -19.02 -32.20
C ALA A 119 -20.76 -18.41 -30.81
N GLU A 120 -21.86 -18.17 -30.10
CA GLU A 120 -21.97 -18.01 -28.65
C GLU A 120 -21.28 -19.16 -27.89
N MET A 121 -20.52 -18.84 -26.84
CA MET A 121 -20.76 -19.31 -25.46
C MET A 121 -19.65 -18.85 -24.48
N ARG A 122 -20.12 -18.27 -23.37
CA ARG A 122 -19.58 -18.26 -21.98
C ARG A 122 -18.27 -17.53 -21.61
N GLU A 123 -18.41 -16.73 -20.55
CA GLU A 123 -17.38 -16.23 -19.64
C GLU A 123 -16.50 -17.35 -19.06
N ASP A 124 -15.18 -17.13 -18.98
CA ASP A 124 -14.42 -17.30 -17.74
C ASP A 124 -13.04 -16.60 -17.80
N ASN A 125 -12.52 -16.38 -16.60
CA ASN A 125 -11.45 -15.50 -16.17
C ASN A 125 -10.01 -15.80 -16.66
N ALA A 126 -9.30 -14.68 -16.80
CA ALA A 126 -7.97 -14.39 -16.25
C ALA A 126 -6.68 -14.96 -16.87
N ARG A 127 -5.71 -14.02 -16.85
CA ARG A 127 -4.25 -14.15 -16.95
C ARG A 127 -3.66 -14.16 -18.37
N VAL A 128 -2.95 -13.07 -18.66
CA VAL A 128 -1.50 -13.00 -18.86
C VAL A 128 -1.25 -11.92 -19.92
N TYR A 129 -0.65 -10.80 -19.54
CA TYR A 129 0.45 -10.20 -20.32
C TYR A 129 1.25 -9.27 -19.38
N GLU A 130 2.42 -9.77 -18.98
CA GLU A 130 3.52 -8.96 -18.43
C GLU A 130 4.07 -8.07 -19.54
N ASN A 131 4.21 -6.78 -19.28
CA ASN A 131 4.96 -5.90 -20.17
C ASN A 131 6.40 -5.73 -19.66
N VAL A 132 7.30 -6.37 -20.38
CA VAL A 132 8.76 -6.32 -20.30
C VAL A 132 9.26 -4.99 -20.91
N GLY A 133 10.32 -4.40 -20.36
CA GLY A 133 11.20 -3.54 -21.15
C GLY A 133 11.91 -2.41 -20.42
N LEU A 134 12.94 -2.75 -19.62
CA LEU A 134 14.00 -1.80 -19.27
C LEU A 134 14.69 -1.30 -20.56
N MET A 135 14.61 -0.01 -20.86
CA MET A 135 15.66 0.66 -21.64
C MET A 135 16.54 1.44 -20.68
N GLN A 136 17.70 0.86 -20.41
CA GLN A 136 18.80 1.49 -19.70
C GLN A 136 19.75 2.09 -20.73
N GLN A 137 19.92 3.42 -20.71
CA GLN A 137 21.10 4.06 -21.29
C GLN A 137 21.47 5.26 -20.42
N GLN A 138 22.35 5.01 -19.45
CA GLN A 138 22.96 6.05 -18.62
C GLN A 138 24.25 6.56 -19.27
N LYS A 139 24.43 7.87 -19.15
CA LYS A 139 25.39 8.74 -19.81
C LYS A 139 26.85 8.44 -19.43
N SER A 140 27.71 8.67 -20.41
CA SER A 140 29.17 8.78 -20.32
C SER A 140 29.60 9.93 -19.40
N PHE A 141 30.52 9.65 -18.48
CA PHE A 141 31.37 10.64 -17.82
C PHE A 141 32.84 10.24 -18.05
N ARG A 142 33.58 11.11 -18.73
CA ARG A 142 35.02 11.33 -18.57
C ARG A 142 35.24 12.83 -18.58
#